data_AF-A0A914D828-F1
#
_entry.id   AF-A0A914D828-F1
#
_cell.length_a   1.000
_cell.length_b   1.000
_cell.length_c   1.000
_cell.angle_alpha   90.00
_cell.angle_beta   90.00
_cell.angle_gamma   90.00
#
_symmetry.space_group_name_H-M   'P 1'
#
loop_
_entity.id
_entity.type
_entity.pdbx_description
1 polymer ?
#
loop_
_entity_poly.entity_id
_entity_poly.type
_entity_poly.pdbx_seq_one_letter_code
_entity_poly.pdbx_strand_id
1 'polypeptide(L)'
;ARARANPYETIKSGIFQNRAAMKTANLDRIFGWRLSQEFDDTVRGSKNPFKEHQERKNDSRHQSAFYFVDVCAGPGGFSEYMLWRKAFYNAKGFGFTLKGPDDFKLWKFKAASSAYFDPFYGKNEDGNIMAPENLE
;
A
#
# COMPACT_ATOMS: atom_id res chain seq x y z
N ALA A 1 0.65 16.75 24.85
CA ALA A 1 1.69 17.60 24.20
C ALA A 1 1.85 17.28 22.71
N ARG A 2 2.30 16.07 22.33
CA ARG A 2 2.57 15.66 20.93
C ARG A 2 1.44 15.99 19.93
N ALA A 3 0.21 15.59 20.22
CA ALA A 3 -0.92 15.79 19.28
C ALA A 3 -1.33 17.25 19.07
N ARG A 4 -1.07 18.12 20.07
CA ARG A 4 -1.37 19.56 19.97
C ARG A 4 -0.25 20.36 19.31
N ALA A 5 0.98 19.84 19.36
CA ALA A 5 2.17 20.51 18.83
C ALA A 5 2.43 20.19 17.35
N ASN A 6 1.96 19.03 16.87
CA ASN A 6 2.18 18.61 15.48
C ASN A 6 1.11 19.23 14.57
N PRO A 7 1.46 20.19 13.68
CA PRO A 7 0.49 20.83 12.79
C PRO A 7 -0.13 19.85 11.78
N TYR A 8 0.50 18.69 11.56
CA TYR A 8 0.03 17.66 10.64
C TYR A 8 -0.75 16.53 11.33
N GLU A 9 -1.05 16.62 12.64
CA GLU A 9 -1.71 15.53 13.36
C GLU A 9 -3.12 15.24 12.85
N THR A 10 -3.79 16.24 12.26
CA THR A 10 -5.16 16.13 11.71
C THR A 10 -5.24 15.22 10.49
N ILE A 11 -4.14 14.98 9.78
CA ILE A 11 -4.08 14.05 8.62
C ILE A 11 -4.43 12.62 9.03
N LYS A 12 -3.97 12.20 10.21
CA LYS A 12 -4.17 10.83 10.75
C LYS A 12 -3.90 9.76 9.69
N SER A 13 -4.84 8.85 9.45
CA SER A 13 -4.75 7.75 8.49
C SER A 13 -5.52 8.01 7.19
N GLY A 14 -6.15 9.17 7.03
CA GLY A 14 -7.09 9.41 5.93
C GLY A 14 -8.11 8.27 5.78
N ILE A 15 -8.23 7.73 4.57
CA ILE A 15 -9.10 6.60 4.24
C ILE A 15 -8.49 5.21 4.53
N PHE A 16 -7.23 5.16 4.99
CA PHE A 16 -6.47 3.92 5.16
C PHE A 16 -6.57 3.35 6.58
N GLN A 17 -6.03 2.15 6.77
CA GLN A 17 -6.01 1.45 8.05
C GLN A 17 -5.16 2.18 9.10
N ASN A 18 -4.06 2.85 8.69
CA ASN A 18 -3.11 3.48 9.59
C ASN A 18 -2.40 4.69 8.96
N ARG A 19 -1.62 5.40 9.78
CA ARG A 19 -0.86 6.59 9.36
C ARG A 19 0.31 6.28 8.43
N ALA A 20 0.75 5.03 8.35
CA ALA A 20 1.87 4.63 7.50
C ALA A 20 1.47 4.76 6.02
N ALA A 21 0.26 4.36 5.64
CA ALA A 21 -0.26 4.56 4.29
C ALA A 21 -0.18 6.03 3.82
N MET A 22 -0.50 6.97 4.72
CA MET A 22 -0.38 8.41 4.43
C MET A 22 1.05 8.88 4.23
N LYS A 23 2.05 8.21 4.85
CA LYS A 23 3.46 8.49 4.59
C LYS A 23 3.83 8.09 3.17
N THR A 24 3.41 6.91 2.71
CA THR A 24 3.65 6.45 1.33
C THR A 24 2.94 7.34 0.33
N ALA A 25 1.69 7.74 0.61
CA ALA A 25 0.96 8.69 -0.23
C ALA A 25 1.70 10.03 -0.38
N ASN A 26 2.24 10.55 0.72
CA ASN A 26 3.01 11.79 0.71
C ASN A 26 4.33 11.63 -0.04
N LEU A 27 5.09 10.56 0.22
CA LEU A 27 6.35 10.28 -0.46
C LEU A 27 6.16 10.06 -1.96
N ASP A 28 5.17 9.28 -2.36
CA ASP A 28 4.86 9.03 -3.76
C ASP A 28 4.54 10.34 -4.49
N ARG A 29 3.78 11.26 -3.85
CA ARG A 29 3.55 12.60 -4.40
C ARG A 29 4.84 13.42 -4.52
N ILE A 30 5.67 13.47 -3.47
CA ILE A 30 6.93 14.24 -3.43
C ILE A 30 7.89 13.76 -4.51
N PHE A 31 7.97 12.46 -4.74
CA PHE A 31 8.84 11.85 -5.74
C PHE A 31 8.20 11.72 -7.13
N GLY A 32 7.17 12.52 -7.42
CA GLY A 32 6.58 12.58 -8.76
C GLY A 32 5.96 11.26 -9.22
N TRP A 33 5.31 10.54 -8.30
CA TRP A 33 4.60 9.28 -8.52
C TRP A 33 5.50 8.10 -8.92
N ARG A 34 6.81 8.20 -8.63
CA ARG A 34 7.79 7.17 -8.99
C ARG A 34 7.57 5.84 -8.26
N LEU A 35 7.02 5.86 -7.04
CA LEU A 35 6.78 4.62 -6.29
C LEU A 35 5.64 3.82 -6.95
N SER A 36 4.52 4.48 -7.27
CA SER A 36 3.36 3.84 -7.91
C SER A 36 3.48 3.68 -9.43
N GLN A 37 4.42 4.41 -10.05
CA GLN A 37 4.56 4.55 -11.50
C GLN A 37 3.28 5.09 -12.18
N GLU A 38 2.52 5.93 -11.46
CA GLU A 38 1.29 6.58 -11.95
C GLU A 38 1.58 8.04 -12.36
N PHE A 39 2.41 8.20 -13.38
CA PHE A 39 2.91 9.51 -13.83
C PHE A 39 1.84 10.38 -14.51
N ASP A 40 0.88 9.74 -15.19
CA ASP A 40 -0.17 10.45 -15.91
C ASP A 40 -1.31 10.85 -14.96
N ASP A 41 -1.53 12.17 -14.83
CA ASP A 41 -2.54 12.74 -13.96
C ASP A 41 -3.97 12.35 -14.35
N THR A 42 -4.24 12.17 -15.63
CA THR A 42 -5.57 11.79 -16.14
C THR A 42 -5.86 10.32 -15.82
N VAL A 43 -4.90 9.43 -16.05
CA VAL A 43 -5.02 7.99 -15.71
C VAL A 43 -5.07 7.79 -14.20
N ARG A 44 -4.27 8.53 -13.43
CA ARG A 44 -4.31 8.46 -11.96
C ARG A 44 -5.66 8.97 -11.42
N GLY A 45 -6.17 10.05 -12.00
CA GLY A 45 -7.46 10.63 -11.64
C GLY A 45 -8.65 9.74 -12.00
N SER A 46 -8.57 8.98 -13.08
CA SER A 46 -9.62 8.02 -13.47
C SER A 46 -9.63 6.76 -12.58
N LYS A 47 -8.46 6.31 -12.09
CA LYS A 47 -8.35 5.21 -11.12
C LYS A 47 -8.84 5.59 -9.72
N ASN A 48 -8.51 6.81 -9.28
CA ASN A 48 -8.86 7.33 -7.96
C ASN A 48 -9.55 8.70 -8.06
N PRO A 49 -10.81 8.75 -8.53
CA PRO A 49 -11.52 10.00 -8.69
C PRO A 49 -11.81 10.67 -7.35
N PHE A 50 -11.70 12.00 -7.34
CA PHE A 50 -12.05 12.84 -6.18
C PHE A 50 -13.54 13.18 -6.12
N LYS A 51 -14.24 13.14 -7.27
CA LYS A 51 -15.65 13.48 -7.37
C LYS A 51 -16.51 12.25 -7.11
N GLU A 52 -17.49 12.39 -6.22
CA GLU A 52 -18.34 11.30 -5.73
C GLU A 52 -19.11 10.56 -6.84
N HIS A 53 -19.42 11.23 -7.95
CA HIS A 53 -20.17 10.66 -9.08
C HIS A 53 -19.30 10.21 -10.26
N GLN A 54 -17.98 10.22 -10.12
CA GLN A 54 -17.10 9.75 -11.18
C GLN A 54 -16.73 8.28 -10.95
N GLU A 55 -17.06 7.43 -11.93
CA GLU A 55 -16.71 6.01 -11.88
C GLU A 55 -15.20 5.80 -12.02
N ARG A 56 -14.69 4.80 -11.30
CA ARG A 56 -13.30 4.35 -11.43
C ARG A 56 -13.12 3.63 -12.77
N LYS A 57 -12.05 3.94 -13.51
CA LYS A 57 -11.72 3.29 -14.79
C LYS A 57 -10.35 2.63 -14.78
N ASN A 58 -10.27 1.42 -15.32
CA ASN A 58 -9.00 0.71 -15.50
C ASN A 58 -8.41 0.98 -16.88
N ASP A 59 -7.92 2.20 -17.10
CA ASP A 59 -7.29 2.59 -18.38
C ASP A 59 -6.01 1.78 -18.68
N SER A 60 -5.41 1.17 -17.65
CA SER A 60 -4.21 0.35 -17.77
C SER A 60 -4.52 -1.14 -17.99
N ARG A 61 -5.76 -1.55 -18.30
CA ARG A 61 -6.18 -2.97 -18.42
C ARG A 61 -5.25 -3.84 -19.27
N HIS A 62 -4.66 -3.27 -20.32
CA HIS A 62 -3.79 -3.98 -21.26
C HIS A 62 -2.30 -3.89 -20.93
N GLN A 63 -1.93 -3.16 -19.88
CA GLN A 63 -0.55 -3.05 -19.43
C GLN A 63 -0.16 -4.25 -18.58
N SER A 64 1.15 -4.52 -18.48
CA SER A 64 1.67 -5.52 -17.56
C SER A 64 1.32 -5.19 -16.11
N ALA A 65 1.16 -6.24 -15.30
CA ALA A 65 0.92 -6.06 -13.87
C ALA A 65 2.10 -5.36 -13.21
N PHE A 66 1.78 -4.43 -12.32
CA PHE A 66 2.75 -3.74 -11.48
C PHE A 66 3.06 -4.58 -10.25
N TYR A 67 4.32 -5.00 -10.11
CA TYR A 67 4.76 -5.80 -8.98
C TYR A 67 5.46 -4.93 -7.94
N PHE A 68 5.18 -5.18 -6.66
CA PHE A 68 5.89 -4.54 -5.55
C PHE A 68 6.09 -5.49 -4.38
N VAL A 69 7.02 -5.13 -3.50
CA VAL A 69 7.31 -5.87 -2.28
C VAL A 69 7.21 -4.91 -1.10
N ASP A 70 6.60 -5.36 0.00
CA ASP A 70 6.51 -4.63 1.26
C ASP A 70 7.10 -5.49 2.39
N VAL A 71 8.26 -5.08 2.90
CA VAL A 71 9.06 -5.83 3.89
C VAL A 71 9.06 -5.10 5.23
N CYS A 72 9.03 -5.85 6.34
CA CYS A 72 8.86 -5.32 7.70
C CYS A 72 7.58 -4.46 7.81
N ALA A 73 6.52 -4.96 7.18
CA ALA A 73 5.42 -4.14 6.70
C ALA A 73 4.13 -4.24 7.52
N GLY A 74 4.08 -5.11 8.51
CA GLY A 74 2.90 -5.28 9.34
C GLY A 74 2.44 -3.96 9.98
N PRO A 75 1.13 -3.60 9.93
CA PRO A 75 -0.01 -4.40 9.46
C PRO A 75 -0.38 -4.26 7.96
N GLY A 76 0.45 -3.62 7.14
CA GLY A 76 0.27 -3.52 5.68
C GLY A 76 -0.21 -2.16 5.15
N GLY A 77 0.09 -1.07 5.87
CA GLY A 77 -0.37 0.27 5.48
C GLY A 77 0.23 0.76 4.15
N PHE A 78 1.50 0.44 3.88
CA PHE A 78 2.15 0.84 2.62
C PHE A 78 1.54 0.06 1.45
N SER A 79 1.37 -1.25 1.58
CA SER A 79 0.63 -2.08 0.61
C SER A 79 -0.79 -1.57 0.34
N GLU A 80 -1.54 -1.18 1.37
CA GLU A 80 -2.90 -0.64 1.18
C GLU A 80 -2.90 0.61 0.30
N TYR A 81 -1.93 1.53 0.52
CA TYR A 81 -1.76 2.70 -0.35
C TYR A 81 -1.47 2.28 -1.79
N MET A 82 -0.50 1.37 -2.00
CA MET A 82 -0.09 0.94 -3.33
C MET A 82 -1.25 0.29 -4.09
N LEU A 83 -1.95 -0.66 -3.47
CA LEU A 83 -3.10 -1.31 -4.06
C LEU A 83 -4.25 -0.32 -4.33
N TRP A 84 -4.49 0.63 -3.43
CA TRP A 84 -5.49 1.68 -3.66
C TRP A 84 -5.12 2.55 -4.85
N ARG A 85 -3.85 2.99 -4.94
CA ARG A 85 -3.35 3.85 -6.02
C ARG A 85 -3.42 3.15 -7.38
N LYS A 86 -3.16 1.85 -7.43
CA LYS A 86 -3.31 1.04 -8.66
C LYS A 86 -4.77 0.66 -8.94
N ALA A 87 -5.63 0.66 -7.91
CA ALA A 87 -7.09 0.49 -7.86
C ALA A 87 -7.67 -0.83 -8.39
N PHE A 88 -7.02 -1.46 -9.36
CA PHE A 88 -7.51 -2.63 -10.10
C PHE A 88 -6.52 -3.79 -10.03
N TYR A 89 -6.87 -4.92 -10.66
CA TYR A 89 -6.11 -6.17 -10.70
C TYR A 89 -4.76 -6.10 -11.44
N ASN A 90 -4.35 -4.93 -11.91
CA ASN A 90 -3.06 -4.73 -12.59
C ASN A 90 -1.92 -4.44 -11.61
N ALA A 91 -2.07 -4.84 -10.36
CA ALA A 91 -1.02 -4.78 -9.37
C ALA A 91 -1.00 -6.07 -8.56
N LYS A 92 0.20 -6.52 -8.19
CA LYS A 92 0.40 -7.67 -7.31
C LYS A 92 1.50 -7.33 -6.32
N GLY A 93 1.19 -7.41 -5.04
CA GLY A 93 2.14 -7.18 -3.96
C GLY A 93 2.55 -8.48 -3.28
N PHE A 94 3.79 -8.50 -2.80
CA PHE A 94 4.30 -9.56 -1.93
C PHE A 94 4.74 -8.95 -0.60
N GLY A 95 4.36 -9.59 0.50
CA GLY A 95 4.63 -9.09 1.84
C GLY A 95 5.61 -9.96 2.58
N PHE A 96 6.48 -9.37 3.39
CA PHE A 96 7.29 -10.13 4.34
C PHE A 96 7.37 -9.38 5.66
N THR A 97 6.89 -9.97 6.75
CA THR A 97 6.87 -9.33 8.07
C THR A 97 6.88 -10.38 9.18
N LEU A 98 7.38 -10.03 10.36
CA LEU A 98 7.33 -10.90 11.53
C LEU A 98 5.88 -11.29 11.85
N LYS A 99 5.65 -12.60 12.07
CA LYS A 99 4.40 -13.08 12.64
C LYS A 99 4.23 -12.56 14.07
N GLY A 100 2.97 -12.39 14.49
CA GLY A 100 2.62 -12.00 15.84
C GLY A 100 1.64 -10.81 15.91
N PRO A 101 1.68 -10.00 16.99
CA PRO A 101 0.71 -8.94 17.21
C PRO A 101 0.67 -7.86 16.12
N ASP A 102 1.82 -7.64 15.48
CA ASP A 102 2.02 -6.64 14.44
C ASP A 102 2.09 -7.25 13.04
N ASP A 103 1.60 -8.47 12.86
CA ASP A 103 1.49 -9.11 11.54
C ASP A 103 0.52 -8.35 10.59
N PHE A 104 0.52 -8.70 9.30
CA PHE A 104 -0.40 -8.17 8.31
C PHE A 104 -1.86 -8.32 8.77
N LYS A 105 -2.60 -7.21 8.72
CA LYS A 105 -4.03 -7.17 9.05
C LYS A 105 -4.82 -6.90 7.77
N LEU A 106 -4.71 -7.82 6.82
CA LEU A 106 -5.30 -7.69 5.47
C LEU A 106 -6.81 -7.43 5.52
N TRP A 107 -7.52 -8.07 6.45
CA TRP A 107 -8.95 -7.85 6.69
C TRP A 107 -9.29 -6.44 7.21
N LYS A 108 -8.29 -5.65 7.61
CA LYS A 108 -8.46 -4.24 8.02
C LYS A 108 -8.17 -3.25 6.89
N PHE A 109 -7.82 -3.70 5.69
CA PHE A 109 -7.68 -2.80 4.55
C PHE A 109 -9.05 -2.17 4.28
N LYS A 110 -9.08 -0.85 4.23
CA LYS A 110 -10.29 -0.03 4.06
C LYS A 110 -10.40 0.49 2.63
N ALA A 111 -9.28 0.84 2.02
CA ALA A 111 -9.25 1.54 0.74
C ALA A 111 -8.99 0.62 -0.46
N ALA A 112 -8.50 -0.61 -0.23
CA ALA A 112 -8.12 -1.54 -1.29
C ALA A 112 -8.46 -2.99 -0.92
N SER A 113 -8.66 -3.83 -1.95
CA SER A 113 -8.77 -5.27 -1.75
C SER A 113 -7.40 -5.88 -1.50
N SER A 114 -7.28 -6.68 -0.45
CA SER A 114 -6.07 -7.44 -0.14
C SER A 114 -5.88 -8.68 -1.03
N ALA A 115 -6.83 -9.01 -1.91
CA ALA A 115 -6.77 -10.19 -2.77
C ALA A 115 -5.55 -10.19 -3.72
N TYR A 116 -4.98 -9.02 -3.98
CA TYR A 116 -3.80 -8.83 -4.82
C TYR A 116 -2.50 -8.71 -4.01
N PHE A 117 -2.51 -9.16 -2.75
CA PHE A 117 -1.34 -9.11 -1.88
C PHE A 117 -1.12 -10.46 -1.22
N ASP A 118 0.07 -11.03 -1.41
CA ASP A 118 0.44 -12.34 -0.86
C ASP A 118 1.50 -12.16 0.22
N PRO A 119 1.17 -12.39 1.50
CA PRO A 119 2.16 -12.50 2.56
C PRO A 119 3.01 -13.77 2.39
N PHE A 120 4.31 -13.63 2.57
CA PHE A 120 5.30 -14.69 2.61
C PHE A 120 6.08 -14.57 3.91
N TYR A 121 6.36 -15.69 4.58
CA TYR A 121 6.99 -15.72 5.90
C TYR A 121 8.33 -16.48 5.92
N GLY A 122 8.89 -16.78 4.73
CA GLY A 122 10.14 -17.51 4.61
C GLY A 122 10.00 -18.99 4.96
N LYS A 123 11.13 -19.70 4.88
CA LYS A 123 11.21 -21.14 5.17
C LYS A 123 10.85 -21.49 6.61
N ASN A 124 11.20 -20.63 7.56
CA ASN A 124 10.92 -20.83 8.98
C ASN A 124 9.47 -20.46 9.35
N GLU A 125 8.71 -19.93 8.39
CA GLU A 125 7.33 -19.45 8.56
C GLU A 125 7.14 -18.43 9.70
N ASP A 126 8.19 -17.70 10.10
CA ASP A 126 8.15 -16.71 11.16
C ASP A 126 8.21 -15.26 10.65
N GLY A 127 8.57 -15.07 9.37
CA GLY A 127 8.76 -13.77 8.75
C GLY A 127 9.94 -12.97 9.32
N ASN A 128 10.93 -13.66 9.88
CA ASN A 128 12.13 -13.04 10.41
C ASN A 128 13.13 -12.75 9.27
N ILE A 129 13.28 -11.47 8.91
CA ILE A 129 14.18 -11.04 7.83
C ILE A 129 15.66 -11.26 8.16
N MET A 130 15.98 -11.38 9.46
CA MET A 130 17.35 -11.57 9.92
C MET A 130 17.81 -13.03 9.87
N ALA A 131 16.90 -13.97 9.64
CA ALA A 131 17.23 -15.38 9.45
C ALA A 131 17.58 -15.61 7.96
N PRO A 132 18.85 -15.93 7.62
CA PRO A 132 19.27 -16.12 6.23
C PRO A 132 18.42 -17.17 5.50
N GLU A 133 17.96 -18.20 6.20
CA GLU A 133 17.14 -19.29 5.65
C GLU A 133 15.78 -18.81 5.14
N ASN A 134 15.33 -17.64 5.58
CA ASN A 134 14.10 -17.02 5.08
C ASN A 134 14.32 -16.17 3.81
N LEU A 135 15.57 -15.89 3.45
CA LEU A 135 15.95 -15.07 2.28
C LEU A 135 16.38 -15.92 1.08
N GLU A 136 16.56 -17.22 1.28
CA GLU A 136 16.80 -18.24 0.25
C GLU A 136 15.51 -18.60 -0.51
#